data_AF-A0A7S3CD22-F1
#
_entry.id   AF-A0A7S3CD22-F1
#
_cell.length_a   1.000
_cell.length_b   1.000
_cell.length_c   1.000
_cell.angle_alpha   90.00
_cell.angle_beta   90.00
_cell.angle_gamma   90.00
#
_symmetry.space_group_name_H-M   'P 1'
#
loop_
_entity.id
_entity.type
_entity.pdbx_description
1 polymer ?
#
loop_
_entity_poly.entity_id
_entity_poly.type
_entity_poly.pdbx_seq_one_letter_code
_entity_poly.pdbx_strand_id
1 'polypeptide(L)'
;GGGRRSAAAKSAAEPLDLATIDAYWLQREVARALPSLSAHDAHEKAAEVLRALGNAESTERDVENDLVPLFEYTSFDAVKRLMANRFEIAWCTRLARAQGEKE
;
A
#
# COMPACT_ATOMS: atom_id res chain seq x y z
N GLY A 1 44.61 -3.81 2.09
CA GLY A 1 43.62 -4.81 1.70
C GLY A 1 42.25 -4.27 2.03
N GLY A 2 41.47 -3.96 1.00
CA GLY A 2 40.11 -3.44 1.14
C GLY A 2 39.11 -4.55 1.48
N GLY A 3 38.10 -4.19 2.26
CA GLY A 3 36.98 -5.05 2.59
C GLY A 3 35.85 -4.26 3.23
N ARG A 4 35.42 -3.15 2.59
CA ARG A 4 34.18 -2.48 2.96
C ARG A 4 33.03 -3.39 2.51
N ARG A 5 32.43 -4.08 3.47
CA ARG A 5 31.11 -4.70 3.31
C ARG A 5 30.13 -3.57 3.05
N SER A 6 29.80 -3.33 1.78
CA SER A 6 28.62 -2.56 1.43
C SER A 6 27.40 -3.40 1.79
N ALA A 7 26.91 -3.24 3.02
CA ALA A 7 25.52 -3.55 3.29
C ALA A 7 24.71 -2.57 2.44
N ALA A 8 24.12 -3.09 1.36
CA ALA A 8 23.15 -2.34 0.59
C ALA A 8 22.06 -1.87 1.56
N ALA A 9 21.97 -0.56 1.77
CA ALA A 9 20.86 0.01 2.50
C ALA A 9 19.60 -0.35 1.73
N LYS A 10 18.81 -1.30 2.24
CA LYS A 10 17.39 -1.34 1.93
C LYS A 10 16.88 0.07 2.25
N SER A 11 16.42 0.81 1.24
CA SER A 11 15.61 1.98 1.49
C SER A 11 14.33 1.46 2.15
N ALA A 12 14.36 1.28 3.46
CA ALA A 12 13.17 1.03 4.24
C ALA A 12 12.30 2.26 4.00
N ALA A 13 11.22 2.09 3.24
CA ALA A 13 10.23 3.16 3.13
C ALA A 13 9.82 3.55 4.54
N GLU A 14 9.69 4.85 4.78
CA GLU A 14 9.46 5.40 6.10
C GLU A 14 8.20 4.79 6.75
N PRO A 15 8.27 4.37 8.02
CA PRO A 15 7.11 3.85 8.73
C PRO A 15 5.96 4.88 8.72
N LEU A 16 4.74 4.42 8.48
CA LEU A 16 3.56 5.27 8.55
C LEU A 16 3.11 5.48 9.99
N ASP A 17 2.65 6.68 10.31
CA ASP A 17 1.89 6.93 11.53
C ASP A 17 0.49 6.29 11.40
N LEU A 18 0.22 5.28 12.22
CA LEU A 18 -1.03 4.51 12.22
C LEU A 18 -2.26 5.41 12.42
N ALA A 19 -2.12 6.52 13.16
CA ALA A 19 -3.23 7.45 13.40
C ALA A 19 -3.67 8.19 12.12
N THR A 20 -2.82 8.21 11.09
CA THR A 20 -3.14 8.85 9.80
C THR A 20 -3.89 7.93 8.84
N ILE A 21 -3.94 6.62 9.11
CA ILE A 21 -4.55 5.63 8.23
C ILE A 21 -6.06 5.54 8.53
N ASP A 22 -6.82 6.47 7.97
CA ASP A 22 -8.28 6.47 7.98
C ASP A 22 -8.90 5.59 6.88
N ALA A 23 -10.23 5.48 6.85
CA ALA A 23 -11.00 4.65 5.93
C ALA A 23 -10.76 4.93 4.42
N TYR A 24 -10.28 6.13 4.10
CA TYR A 24 -10.05 6.64 2.75
C TYR A 24 -8.56 6.91 2.45
N TRP A 25 -7.65 6.62 3.39
CA TRP A 25 -6.21 6.84 3.20
C TRP A 25 -5.70 6.17 1.93
N LEU A 26 -6.07 4.90 1.71
CA LEU A 26 -5.63 4.13 0.54
C LEU A 26 -6.19 4.69 -0.77
N GLN A 27 -7.42 5.21 -0.78
CA GLN A 27 -8.00 5.88 -1.95
C GLN A 27 -7.19 7.13 -2.32
N ARG A 28 -6.79 7.94 -1.33
CA ARG A 28 -5.96 9.13 -1.58
C ARG A 28 -4.59 8.77 -2.14
N GLU A 29 -4.00 7.69 -1.66
CA GLU A 29 -2.72 7.19 -2.17
C GLU A 29 -2.82 6.64 -3.58
N VAL A 30 -3.89 5.89 -3.90
CA VAL A 30 -4.16 5.43 -5.27
C VAL A 30 -4.39 6.61 -6.20
N ALA A 31 -5.22 7.59 -5.83
CA ALA A 31 -5.48 8.79 -6.64
C ALA A 31 -4.22 9.64 -6.86
N ARG A 32 -3.29 9.67 -5.89
CA ARG A 32 -1.99 10.33 -6.02
C ARG A 32 -1.09 9.61 -7.02
N ALA A 33 -1.07 8.27 -6.98
CA ALA A 33 -0.25 7.44 -7.84
C ALA A 33 -0.79 7.36 -9.28
N LEU A 34 -2.12 7.39 -9.45
CA LEU A 34 -2.81 7.30 -10.73
C LEU A 34 -3.75 8.52 -10.92
N PRO A 35 -3.22 9.70 -11.27
CA PRO A 35 -3.99 10.95 -11.32
C PRO A 35 -5.07 10.98 -12.41
N SER A 36 -5.05 10.04 -13.36
CA SER A 36 -6.04 9.89 -14.42
C SER A 36 -7.34 9.24 -13.95
N LEU A 37 -7.33 8.56 -12.79
CA LEU A 37 -8.52 7.89 -12.27
C LEU A 37 -9.55 8.90 -11.75
N SER A 38 -10.83 8.62 -12.00
CA SER A 38 -11.90 9.33 -11.32
C SER A 38 -11.91 8.98 -9.82
N ALA A 39 -12.60 9.78 -9.00
CA ALA A 39 -12.74 9.48 -7.57
C ALA A 39 -13.39 8.11 -7.31
N HIS A 40 -14.33 7.71 -8.17
CA HIS A 40 -14.98 6.40 -8.11
C HIS A 40 -14.01 5.29 -8.50
N ASP A 41 -13.27 5.43 -9.60
CA ASP A 41 -12.32 4.41 -10.03
C ASP A 41 -11.17 4.24 -9.02
N ALA A 42 -10.72 5.34 -8.40
CA ALA A 42 -9.74 5.30 -7.33
C ALA A 42 -10.27 4.58 -6.08
N HIS A 43 -11.57 4.69 -5.79
CA HIS A 43 -12.22 3.96 -4.69
C HIS A 43 -12.23 2.45 -4.96
N GLU A 44 -12.68 2.03 -6.15
CA GLU A 44 -12.70 0.61 -6.55
C GLU A 44 -11.29 0.01 -6.58
N LYS A 45 -10.34 0.75 -7.15
CA LYS A 45 -8.94 0.33 -7.19
C LYS A 45 -8.33 0.24 -5.79
N ALA A 46 -8.65 1.15 -4.88
CA ALA A 46 -8.22 1.05 -3.48
C ALA A 46 -8.81 -0.19 -2.79
N ALA A 47 -10.03 -0.60 -3.11
CA ALA A 47 -10.61 -1.84 -2.60
C ALA A 47 -9.87 -3.08 -3.13
N GLU A 48 -9.45 -3.10 -4.39
CA GLU A 48 -8.58 -4.14 -4.96
C GLU A 48 -7.24 -4.22 -4.23
N VAL A 49 -6.56 -3.07 -4.06
CA VAL A 49 -5.28 -2.98 -3.35
C VAL A 49 -5.43 -3.45 -1.90
N LEU A 50 -6.49 -3.05 -1.21
CA LEU A 50 -6.75 -3.49 0.17
C LEU A 50 -6.89 -5.02 0.29
N ARG A 51 -7.50 -5.67 -0.70
CA ARG A 51 -7.62 -7.14 -0.74
C ARG A 51 -6.26 -7.80 -0.91
N ALA A 52 -5.43 -7.30 -1.84
CA ALA A 52 -4.08 -7.81 -2.07
C ALA A 52 -3.19 -7.68 -0.81
N LEU A 53 -3.17 -6.48 -0.21
CA LEU A 53 -2.38 -6.23 1.01
C LEU A 53 -2.84 -7.10 2.18
N GLY A 54 -4.15 -7.25 2.35
CA GLY A 54 -4.74 -7.91 3.50
C GLY A 54 -4.92 -9.43 3.40
N ASN A 55 -4.40 -10.08 2.36
CA ASN A 55 -4.41 -11.54 2.23
C ASN A 55 -3.25 -12.16 3.03
N ALA A 56 -3.51 -12.71 4.22
CA ALA A 56 -2.46 -13.23 5.11
C ALA A 56 -1.67 -14.43 4.53
N GLU A 57 -2.24 -15.16 3.56
CA GLU A 57 -1.61 -16.33 2.95
C GLU A 57 -0.61 -15.97 1.83
N SER A 58 -0.66 -14.73 1.32
CA SER A 58 0.23 -14.28 0.23
C SER A 58 1.62 -13.91 0.74
N THR A 59 2.67 -14.38 0.05
CA THR A 59 4.05 -13.94 0.31
C THR A 59 4.26 -12.48 -0.12
N GLU A 60 5.38 -11.86 0.28
CA GLU A 60 5.73 -10.52 -0.19
C GLU A 60 5.81 -10.45 -1.72
N ARG A 61 6.34 -11.50 -2.35
CA ARG A 61 6.47 -11.58 -3.82
C ARG A 61 5.11 -11.66 -4.49
N ASP A 62 4.17 -12.41 -3.91
CA ASP A 62 2.82 -12.54 -4.47
C ASP A 62 2.10 -11.19 -4.42
N VAL A 63 2.16 -10.50 -3.28
CA VAL A 63 1.54 -9.17 -3.16
C VAL A 63 2.21 -8.17 -4.09
N GLU A 64 3.54 -8.17 -4.23
CA GLU A 64 4.21 -7.30 -5.21
C GLU A 64 3.74 -7.58 -6.64
N ASN A 65 3.63 -8.86 -7.03
CA ASN A 65 3.13 -9.26 -8.35
C ASN A 65 1.67 -8.83 -8.59
N ASP A 66 0.85 -8.79 -7.54
CA ASP A 66 -0.53 -8.30 -7.63
C ASP A 66 -0.57 -6.76 -7.72
N LEU A 67 0.29 -6.06 -6.97
CA LEU A 67 0.29 -4.60 -6.92
C LEU A 67 0.87 -3.97 -8.18
N VAL A 68 1.97 -4.49 -8.74
CA VAL A 68 2.64 -3.87 -9.90
C VAL A 68 1.69 -3.63 -11.09
N PRO A 69 0.84 -4.58 -11.51
CA PRO A 69 -0.17 -4.36 -12.54
C PRO A 69 -1.27 -3.39 -12.13
N LEU A 70 -1.71 -3.40 -10.87
CA LEU A 70 -2.72 -2.47 -10.34
C LEU A 70 -2.27 -1.00 -10.41
N PHE A 71 -0.95 -0.79 -10.40
CA PHE A 71 -0.30 0.51 -10.54
C PHE A 71 0.30 0.74 -11.94
N GLU A 72 -0.26 0.06 -12.95
CA GLU A 72 0.01 0.23 -14.38
C GLU A 72 1.50 0.08 -14.76
N TYR A 73 2.29 -0.64 -13.97
CA TYR A 73 3.74 -0.77 -14.17
C TYR A 73 4.49 0.58 -14.17
N THR A 74 3.91 1.63 -13.59
CA THR A 74 4.49 2.99 -13.59
C THR A 74 4.76 3.50 -12.18
N SER A 75 3.88 3.20 -11.21
CA SER A 75 3.94 3.80 -9.86
C SER A 75 4.68 2.92 -8.84
N PHE A 76 5.94 2.59 -9.11
CA PHE A 76 6.75 1.71 -8.25
C PHE A 76 6.98 2.25 -6.84
N ASP A 77 7.04 3.56 -6.66
CA ASP A 77 7.24 4.14 -5.33
C ASP A 77 5.98 3.99 -4.46
N ALA A 78 4.78 4.05 -5.06
CA ALA A 78 3.54 3.69 -4.39
C ALA A 78 3.57 2.21 -3.99
N VAL A 79 3.93 1.31 -4.91
CA VAL A 79 4.06 -0.14 -4.63
C VAL A 79 5.02 -0.40 -3.46
N LYS A 80 6.22 0.18 -3.46
CA LYS A 80 7.19 0.04 -2.36
C LYS A 80 6.63 0.54 -1.03
N ARG A 81 5.96 1.71 -1.03
CA ARG A 81 5.36 2.29 0.17
C ARG A 81 4.27 1.40 0.76
N LEU A 82 3.41 0.84 -0.10
CA LEU A 82 2.34 -0.08 0.27
C LEU A 82 2.91 -1.41 0.80
N MET A 83 3.92 -1.97 0.13
CA MET A 83 4.60 -3.20 0.56
C MET A 83 5.25 -3.05 1.93
N ALA A 84 5.91 -1.92 2.19
CA ALA A 84 6.61 -1.67 3.46
C ALA A 84 5.68 -1.52 4.67
N ASN A 85 4.40 -1.19 4.46
CA ASN A 85 3.41 -0.97 5.52
C ASN A 85 2.16 -1.84 5.29
N ARG A 86 2.34 -3.01 4.67
CA ARG A 86 1.26 -3.86 4.15
C ARG A 86 0.17 -4.15 5.18
N PHE A 87 0.58 -4.59 6.36
CA PHE A 87 -0.36 -5.03 7.39
C PHE A 87 -0.97 -3.84 8.12
N GLU A 88 -0.17 -2.82 8.42
CA GLU A 88 -0.62 -1.57 9.03
C GLU A 88 -1.73 -0.92 8.18
N ILE A 89 -1.48 -0.76 6.88
CA ILE A 89 -2.47 -0.22 5.94
C ILE A 89 -3.72 -1.10 5.92
N ALA A 90 -3.56 -2.43 5.80
CA ALA A 90 -4.70 -3.33 5.70
C ALA A 90 -5.56 -3.33 6.97
N TRP A 91 -4.97 -3.43 8.15
CA TRP A 91 -5.68 -3.50 9.41
C TRP A 91 -6.30 -2.17 9.81
N CYS A 92 -5.55 -1.07 9.74
CA CYS A 92 -6.06 0.26 10.09
C CYS A 92 -7.20 0.68 9.15
N THR A 93 -7.07 0.44 7.84
CA THR A 93 -8.16 0.75 6.89
C THR A 93 -9.42 -0.08 7.18
N ARG A 94 -9.28 -1.38 7.45
CA ARG A 94 -10.42 -2.26 7.80
C ARG A 94 -11.09 -1.81 9.11
N LEU A 95 -10.28 -1.48 10.12
CA LEU A 95 -10.79 -1.01 11.42
C LEU A 95 -11.54 0.31 11.27
N ALA A 96 -10.98 1.28 10.55
CA ALA A 96 -11.62 2.58 10.32
C ALA A 96 -12.95 2.45 9.56
N ARG A 97 -13.01 1.59 8.53
CA ARG A 97 -14.26 1.31 7.79
C ARG A 97 -15.32 0.68 8.69
N ALA A 98 -14.96 -0.31 9.50
CA ALA A 98 -15.88 -0.98 10.42
C ALA A 98 -16.38 -0.07 11.56
N GLN A 99 -15.63 0.99 11.88
CA GLN A 99 -16.07 2.01 12.84
C GLN A 99 -17.02 3.03 12.21
N GLY A 100 -16.77 3.45 10.96
CA GLY A 100 -17.66 4.36 10.23
C GLY A 100 -19.02 3.75 9.87
N GLU A 101 -19.14 2.43 9.79
CA GLU A 101 -20.43 1.73 9.60
C GLU A 101 -21.28 1.64 10.87
N LYS A 102 -20.73 1.94 12.05
CA LYS A 102 -21.43 1.85 13.34
C LYS A 102 -22.08 3.17 13.78
N GLU A 103 -21.93 4.23 12.99
CA GLU A 103 -22.62 5.52 13.14
C GLU A 103 -23.82 5.61 12.18
#